data_AF-A0A0Q8GH57-F1
#
_entry.id   AF-A0A0Q8GH57-F1
#
_cell.length_a   1.000
_cell.length_b   1.000
_cell.length_c   1.000
_cell.angle_alpha   90.00
_cell.angle_beta   90.00
_cell.angle_gamma   90.00
#
_symmetry.space_group_name_H-M   'P 1'
#
loop_
_entity.id
_entity.type
_entity.pdbx_description
1 polymer ?
#
loop_
_entity_poly.entity_id
_entity_poly.type
_entity_poly.pdbx_seq_one_letter_code
_entity_poly.pdbx_strand_id
1 'polypeptide(L)'
;MDVEAQLEQRAAAHGQKLNWRTSIVDLLKLLDIDSSLDARKELAVELRCPPELMQDSAKMNVWLHKMVLAKIAVNGGKIPQSLLD
;
A
#
# COMPACT_ATOMS: atom_id res chain seq x y z
N MET A 1 -11.43 1.90 15.59
CA MET A 1 -10.14 1.20 15.60
C MET A 1 -9.15 2.03 14.83
N ASP A 2 -7.99 2.30 15.42
CA ASP A 2 -6.95 3.13 14.80
C ASP A 2 -6.16 2.28 13.78
N VAL A 3 -6.13 2.73 12.53
CA VAL A 3 -5.46 2.04 11.42
C VAL A 3 -3.95 2.15 11.57
N GLU A 4 -3.46 3.30 12.05
CA GLU A 4 -2.04 3.50 12.29
C GLU A 4 -1.57 2.58 13.40
N ALA A 5 -2.33 2.42 14.49
CA ALA A 5 -1.96 1.50 15.57
C ALA A 5 -1.84 0.03 15.09
N GLN A 6 -2.72 -0.40 14.17
CA GLN A 6 -2.66 -1.76 13.60
C GLN A 6 -1.46 -1.94 12.66
N LEU A 7 -1.14 -0.95 11.83
CA LEU A 7 0.04 -0.98 10.96
C LEU A 7 1.33 -0.92 11.78
N GLU A 8 1.36 -0.14 12.87
CA GLU A 8 2.47 -0.10 13.81
C GLU A 8 2.70 -1.43 14.51
N GLN A 9 1.63 -2.09 14.98
CA GLN A 9 1.75 -3.39 15.60
C GLN A 9 2.32 -4.43 14.62
N ARG A 10 1.85 -4.42 13.37
CA ARG A 10 2.41 -5.27 12.32
C ARG A 10 3.88 -4.93 12.07
N ALA A 11 4.23 -3.65 12.00
CA ALA A 11 5.59 -3.21 11.70
C ALA A 11 6.57 -3.57 12.83
N ALA A 12 6.12 -3.50 14.08
CA ALA A 12 6.86 -3.94 15.25
C ALA A 12 7.03 -5.48 15.30
N ALA A 13 6.05 -6.23 14.81
CA ALA A 13 6.12 -7.69 14.68
C ALA A 13 6.91 -8.15 13.44
N HIS A 14 7.12 -7.26 12.48
CA HIS A 14 7.83 -7.58 11.24
C HIS A 14 9.34 -7.64 11.48
N GLY A 15 10.01 -8.66 10.93
CA GLY A 15 11.45 -8.89 11.15
C GLY A 15 12.38 -7.87 10.47
N GLN A 16 11.83 -6.94 9.69
CA GLN A 16 12.56 -5.89 8.99
C GLN A 16 12.01 -4.52 9.37
N LYS A 17 12.90 -3.52 9.46
CA LYS A 17 12.52 -2.11 9.63
C LYS A 17 11.98 -1.56 8.30
N LEU A 18 10.66 -1.40 8.24
CA LEU A 18 9.93 -0.94 7.05
C LEU A 18 9.50 0.53 7.19
N ASN A 19 9.74 1.36 6.17
CA ASN A 19 9.30 2.77 6.13
C ASN A 19 7.90 2.88 5.52
N TRP A 20 6.95 2.09 6.02
CA TRP A 20 5.60 1.95 5.49
C TRP A 20 4.81 3.27 5.44
N ARG A 21 5.17 4.25 6.28
CA ARG A 21 4.53 5.58 6.31
C ARG A 21 4.80 6.43 5.08
N THR A 22 5.85 6.14 4.31
CA THR A 22 6.28 6.96 3.17
C THR A 22 6.54 6.15 1.91
N SER A 23 6.82 4.86 2.05
CA SER A 23 7.13 3.97 0.93
C SER A 23 5.98 3.00 0.67
N ILE A 24 5.40 3.07 -0.53
CA ILE A 24 4.44 2.06 -0.99
C ILE A 24 5.05 0.66 -0.99
N VAL A 25 6.34 0.52 -1.34
CA VAL A 25 7.02 -0.78 -1.36
C VAL A 25 7.06 -1.39 0.03
N ASP A 26 7.42 -0.59 1.04
CA ASP A 26 7.48 -1.05 2.42
C ASP A 26 6.09 -1.26 3.02
N LEU A 27 5.10 -0.45 2.61
CA LEU A 27 3.71 -0.68 2.98
C LEU A 27 3.19 -2.00 2.42
N LEU A 28 3.45 -2.32 1.14
CA LEU A 28 3.01 -3.59 0.56
C LEU A 28 3.70 -4.79 1.23
N LYS A 29 5.01 -4.70 1.51
CA LYS A 29 5.73 -5.72 2.29
C LYS A 29 5.13 -5.93 3.69
N LEU A 30 4.80 -4.85 4.38
CA LEU A 30 4.18 -4.90 5.71
C LEU A 30 2.83 -5.64 5.70
N LEU A 31 2.15 -5.61 4.56
CA LEU A 31 0.85 -6.24 4.34
C LEU A 31 0.98 -7.63 3.71
N ASP A 32 2.21 -8.13 3.53
CA ASP A 32 2.53 -9.37 2.82
C ASP A 32 2.00 -9.40 1.36
N ILE A 33 2.00 -8.25 0.70
CA ILE A 33 1.60 -8.08 -0.71
C ILE A 33 2.86 -7.95 -1.59
N ASP A 34 2.82 -8.45 -2.83
CA ASP A 34 3.91 -8.22 -3.78
C ASP A 34 4.17 -6.72 -3.99
N SER A 35 5.43 -6.32 -3.78
CA SER A 35 5.90 -4.94 -3.86
C SER A 35 6.67 -4.65 -5.15
N SER A 36 6.71 -5.63 -6.07
CA SER A 36 7.31 -5.50 -7.40
C SER A 36 6.72 -4.32 -8.18
N LEU A 37 7.46 -3.85 -9.18
CA LEU A 37 6.99 -2.74 -10.01
C LEU A 37 5.72 -3.11 -10.78
N ASP A 38 5.61 -4.36 -11.23
CA ASP A 38 4.48 -4.81 -12.03
C ASP A 38 3.23 -4.96 -11.15
N ALA A 39 3.34 -5.57 -9.96
CA ALA A 39 2.24 -5.61 -8.99
C ALA A 39 1.75 -4.21 -8.61
N ARG A 40 2.66 -3.24 -8.42
CA ARG A 40 2.28 -1.84 -8.16
C ARG A 40 1.53 -1.21 -9.32
N LYS A 41 1.90 -1.52 -10.57
CA LYS A 41 1.20 -1.00 -11.76
C LYS A 41 -0.18 -1.62 -11.89
N GLU A 42 -0.30 -2.94 -11.70
CA GLU A 42 -1.57 -3.66 -11.72
C GLU A 42 -2.52 -3.09 -10.66
N LEU A 43 -2.05 -2.98 -9.42
CA LEU A 43 -2.83 -2.38 -8.35
C LEU A 43 -3.22 -0.92 -8.64
N ALA A 44 -2.31 -0.14 -9.23
CA ALA A 44 -2.62 1.21 -9.66
C ALA A 44 -3.73 1.24 -10.72
N VAL A 45 -3.72 0.31 -11.69
CA VAL A 45 -4.77 0.17 -12.71
C VAL A 45 -6.11 -0.21 -12.06
N GLU A 46 -6.13 -1.18 -11.15
CA GLU A 46 -7.33 -1.60 -10.43
C GLU A 46 -7.97 -0.48 -9.62
N LEU A 47 -7.13 0.33 -8.97
CA LEU A 47 -7.55 1.50 -8.22
C LEU A 47 -7.86 2.72 -9.11
N ARG A 48 -7.79 2.55 -10.44
CA ARG A 48 -8.05 3.58 -11.45
C ARG A 48 -7.13 4.80 -11.30
N CYS A 49 -5.84 4.54 -11.12
CA CYS A 49 -4.80 5.56 -11.10
C CYS A 49 -4.90 6.46 -12.35
N PRO A 50 -4.87 7.79 -12.18
CA PRO A 50 -4.87 8.72 -13.30
C PRO A 50 -3.76 8.38 -14.31
N PRO A 51 -4.06 8.32 -15.63
CA PRO A 51 -3.08 7.98 -16.67
C PRO A 51 -1.83 8.88 -16.68
N GLU A 52 -1.96 10.13 -16.23
CA GLU A 52 -0.87 11.09 -16.08
C GLU A 52 0.15 10.68 -15.00
N LEU A 53 -0.29 9.98 -13.94
CA LEU A 53 0.58 9.51 -12.87
C LEU A 53 1.21 8.16 -13.23
N MET A 54 0.54 7.35 -14.05
CA MET A 54 1.04 6.05 -14.52
C MET A 54 2.34 6.16 -15.35
N GLN A 55 2.62 7.33 -15.93
CA GLN A 55 3.83 7.57 -16.72
C GLN A 55 5.08 7.85 -15.87
N ASP A 56 4.91 8.15 -14.58
CA ASP A 56 5.98 8.49 -13.65
C ASP A 56 5.86 7.60 -12.40
N SER A 57 6.75 6.62 -12.29
CA SER A 57 6.69 5.64 -11.21
C SER A 57 6.80 6.26 -9.81
N ALA A 58 7.46 7.42 -9.66
CA ALA A 58 7.54 8.10 -8.38
C ALA A 58 6.19 8.75 -8.02
N LYS A 59 5.54 9.42 -8.98
CA LYS A 59 4.20 9.98 -8.79
C LYS A 59 3.16 8.89 -8.56
N MET A 60 3.20 7.83 -9.35
CA MET A 60 2.36 6.65 -9.18
C MET A 60 2.51 6.07 -7.77
N ASN A 61 3.74 5.93 -7.27
CA ASN A 61 4.00 5.38 -5.94
C ASN A 61 3.42 6.23 -4.81
N VAL A 62 3.58 7.55 -4.90
CA VAL A 62 3.02 8.47 -3.89
C VAL A 62 1.49 8.42 -3.90
N TRP A 63 0.89 8.35 -5.08
CA TRP A 63 -0.56 8.20 -5.21
C TRP A 63 -1.03 6.84 -4.66
N LEU A 64 -0.36 5.76 -5.05
CA LEU A 64 -0.71 4.40 -4.67
C LEU A 64 -0.60 4.20 -3.16
N HIS A 65 0.45 4.74 -2.53
CA HIS A 65 0.62 4.76 -1.08
C HIS A 65 -0.60 5.33 -0.35
N LYS A 66 -1.05 6.51 -0.78
CA LYS A 66 -2.22 7.18 -0.20
C LYS A 66 -3.50 6.36 -0.40
N MET A 67 -3.68 5.79 -1.58
CA MET A 67 -4.88 5.01 -1.90
C MET A 67 -4.95 3.71 -1.11
N VAL A 68 -3.84 3.00 -0.95
CA VAL A 68 -3.77 1.78 -0.13
C VAL A 68 -4.10 2.10 1.33
N LEU A 69 -3.49 3.14 1.90
CA LEU A 69 -3.81 3.57 3.28
C LEU A 69 -5.28 3.95 3.44
N ALA A 70 -5.84 4.72 2.50
CA ALA A 70 -7.25 5.10 2.52
C ALA A 70 -8.16 3.87 2.44
N LYS A 71 -7.83 2.89 1.59
CA LYS A 71 -8.61 1.66 1.44
C LYS A 71 -8.58 0.82 2.72
N ILE A 72 -7.43 0.70 3.37
CA ILE A 72 -7.30 0.03 4.68
C ILE A 72 -8.15 0.76 5.72
N ALA A 73 -8.11 2.10 5.72
CA ALA A 73 -8.89 2.91 6.66
C ALA A 73 -10.41 2.74 6.51
N VAL A 74 -10.91 2.75 5.26
CA VAL A 74 -12.32 2.49 4.96
C VAL A 74 -12.76 1.08 5.39
N ASN A 75 -11.85 0.10 5.37
CA ASN A 75 -12.12 -1.26 5.82
C ASN A 75 -11.82 -1.49 7.31
N GLY A 76 -11.69 -0.42 8.10
CA GLY A 76 -11.50 -0.51 9.55
C GLY A 76 -10.16 -1.09 9.98
N GLY A 77 -9.13 -0.98 9.13
CA GLY A 77 -7.82 -1.60 9.33
C GLY A 77 -7.69 -2.99 8.73
N LYS A 78 -8.75 -3.53 8.13
CA LYS A 78 -8.67 -4.78 7.39
C LYS A 78 -8.11 -4.52 6.00
N ILE A 79 -7.23 -5.41 5.57
CA ILE A 79 -6.77 -5.45 4.19
C ILE A 79 -7.94 -6.01 3.36
N PRO A 80 -8.46 -5.27 2.37
CA PRO A 80 -9.43 -5.82 1.44
C PRO A 80 -8.82 -7.02 0.73
N GLN A 81 -9.60 -8.08 0.51
CA GLN A 81 -9.12 -9.23 -0.28
C GLN A 81 -8.70 -8.82 -1.69
N SER A 82 -9.33 -7.78 -2.25
CA SER A 82 -8.93 -7.21 -3.54
C SER A 82 -7.54 -6.55 -3.55
N LEU A 83 -6.81 -6.50 -2.43
CA LEU A 83 -5.40 -6.09 -2.39
C LEU A 83 -4.45 -7.29 -2.22
N LEU A 84 -4.99 -8.48 -1.97
CA LEU A 84 -4.27 -9.72 -1.68
C LEU A 84 -4.32 -10.73 -2.84
N ASP A 85 -5.11 -10.45 -3.87
CA ASP A 85 -5.23 -11.26 -5.10
C ASP A 85 -3.98 -11.12 -6.00
#